data_AF-A0A1C3ELC8-F1
#
_entry.id   AF-A0A1C3ELC8-F1
#
_cell.length_a   1.000
_cell.length_b   1.000
_cell.length_c   1.000
_cell.angle_alpha   90.00
_cell.angle_beta   90.00
_cell.angle_gamma   90.00
#
_symmetry.space_group_name_H-M   'P 1'
#
loop_
_entity.id
_entity.type
_entity.pdbx_description
1 polymer ?
#
loop_
_entity_poly.entity_id
_entity_poly.type
_entity_poly.pdbx_seq_one_letter_code
_entity_poly.pdbx_strand_id
1 'polypeptide(L)'
;MPGQFLHGVEVVELNGGPRPIRTVKSAVIGLVGTAPNADADKFPLNMPVLIAGKRTEAAPLGNTGSLPSAIDGIFDQAGAMVVVIRVEHDKDANQQLANVIGGVNTDTGNYEGVQALLAAESVLGVAPKILIAPGFTSEQAVVAEMMGIADRLRAVIIADGPSTQDADAIAYRQNFGSGRVYVVDPKAKVFDTVSAKETVEPISARVAGLIARSDNDRGFWWSPSNLEIYGITGTDRPVDFTLGDTNARANYLNESDVATVIRKDGFRLWGNRTCSSDPKWAFLSVRRTADMINESLLRAHMWAVDQNITATYLEDVTEGVNAYLRDLKALGAILGGECWADPDLNTPSNIAQGKVFFDFDFTPLYPAEHITFRSSLVNDYLEEIV
;
A
#
# COMPACT_ATOMS: atom_id res chain seq x y z
N MET A 1 36.77 15.85 -28.17
CA MET A 1 38.13 15.56 -27.66
C MET A 1 39.14 15.97 -28.73
N PRO A 2 40.25 16.65 -28.40
CA PRO A 2 41.32 16.91 -29.35
C PRO A 2 41.98 15.57 -29.68
N GLY A 3 41.99 15.20 -30.96
CA GLY A 3 42.38 13.88 -31.43
C GLY A 3 43.83 13.55 -31.09
N GLN A 4 44.02 12.66 -30.10
CA GLN A 4 45.28 11.96 -29.92
C GLN A 4 45.38 10.86 -30.98
N PHE A 5 46.45 10.88 -31.75
CA PHE A 5 46.75 9.87 -32.76
C PHE A 5 47.04 8.53 -32.08
N LEU A 6 46.25 7.50 -32.38
CA LEU A 6 46.44 6.13 -31.93
C LEU A 6 46.76 5.23 -33.14
N HIS A 7 47.82 4.43 -33.04
CA HIS A 7 48.11 3.35 -33.99
C HIS A 7 47.81 2.00 -33.31
N GLY A 8 46.56 1.53 -33.42
CA GLY A 8 46.09 0.30 -32.78
C GLY A 8 44.56 0.18 -32.80
N VAL A 9 44.00 -0.81 -32.09
CA VAL A 9 42.55 -0.95 -31.86
C VAL A 9 42.24 -0.45 -30.45
N GLU A 10 41.30 0.48 -30.33
CA GLU A 10 40.79 0.99 -29.06
C GLU A 10 39.36 0.52 -28.86
N VAL A 11 39.03 0.17 -27.62
CA VAL A 11 37.64 -0.04 -27.20
C VAL A 11 37.28 1.14 -26.32
N VAL A 12 36.37 1.99 -26.81
CA VAL A 12 35.74 3.04 -26.02
C VAL A 12 34.40 2.50 -25.55
N GLU A 13 34.22 2.38 -24.23
CA GLU A 13 32.93 2.06 -23.66
C GLU A 13 32.00 3.28 -23.78
N LEU A 14 31.12 3.24 -24.78
CA LEU A 14 30.04 4.22 -24.94
C LEU A 14 28.89 3.83 -24.01
N ASN A 15 28.84 4.41 -22.82
CA ASN A 15 27.79 4.19 -21.83
C ASN A 15 26.54 5.07 -22.04
N GLY A 16 26.22 5.40 -23.30
CA GLY A 16 25.04 6.20 -23.66
C GLY A 16 23.76 5.35 -23.76
N GLY A 17 22.60 5.99 -23.62
CA GLY A 17 21.30 5.37 -23.84
C GLY A 17 20.42 5.24 -22.60
N PRO A 18 19.17 4.76 -22.79
CA PRO A 18 18.17 4.67 -21.74
C PRO A 18 18.59 3.66 -20.66
N ARG A 19 18.46 4.06 -19.40
CA ARG A 19 18.73 3.18 -18.25
C ARG A 19 17.46 2.45 -17.83
N PRO A 20 17.53 1.14 -17.53
CA PRO A 20 16.34 0.38 -17.14
C PRO A 20 15.81 0.85 -15.78
N ILE A 21 14.51 1.13 -15.74
CA ILE A 21 13.78 1.48 -14.52
C ILE A 21 13.33 0.20 -13.83
N ARG A 22 13.62 0.08 -12.54
CA ARG A 22 13.11 -1.02 -11.71
C ARG A 22 11.92 -0.54 -10.89
N THR A 23 10.85 -1.32 -10.87
CA THR A 23 9.71 -1.05 -10.01
C THR A 23 10.11 -1.16 -8.53
N VAL A 24 9.61 -0.24 -7.72
CA VAL A 24 9.78 -0.26 -6.27
C VAL A 24 9.09 -1.48 -5.64
N LYS A 25 9.59 -1.92 -4.49
CA LYS A 25 8.95 -2.99 -3.72
C LYS A 25 7.61 -2.51 -3.18
N SER A 26 6.51 -3.08 -3.67
CA SER A 26 5.15 -2.69 -3.30
C SER A 26 4.65 -3.33 -1.99
N ALA A 27 5.23 -4.46 -1.60
CA ALA A 27 4.78 -5.32 -0.51
C ALA A 27 5.48 -5.07 0.85
N VAL A 28 6.01 -3.87 1.08
CA VAL A 28 6.65 -3.50 2.36
C VAL A 28 5.60 -2.90 3.30
N ILE A 29 5.47 -3.49 4.49
CA ILE A 29 4.49 -3.06 5.49
C ILE A 29 5.18 -2.24 6.57
N GLY A 30 4.66 -1.06 6.90
CA GLY A 30 5.03 -0.28 8.07
C GLY A 30 4.04 -0.56 9.20
N LEU A 31 4.54 -1.12 10.30
CA LEU A 31 3.75 -1.55 11.45
C LEU A 31 4.16 -0.73 12.68
N VAL A 32 3.19 -0.04 13.28
CA VAL A 32 3.37 0.72 14.51
C VAL A 32 2.52 0.10 15.62
N GLY A 33 3.10 -0.11 16.79
CA GLY A 33 2.34 -0.67 17.91
C GLY A 33 3.15 -0.84 19.18
N THR A 34 2.52 -1.42 20.19
CA THR A 34 3.13 -1.63 21.51
C THR A 34 3.66 -3.05 21.65
N ALA A 35 4.79 -3.18 22.36
CA ALA A 35 5.32 -4.45 22.82
C ALA A 35 6.07 -4.24 24.15
N PRO A 36 5.41 -4.32 25.31
CA PRO A 36 6.05 -4.05 26.59
C PRO A 36 7.22 -4.99 26.89
N ASN A 37 7.08 -6.27 26.54
CA ASN A 37 8.07 -7.30 26.85
C ASN A 37 9.10 -7.54 25.73
N ALA A 38 9.16 -6.67 24.73
CA ALA A 38 10.14 -6.82 23.65
C ALA A 38 11.56 -6.51 24.14
N ASP A 39 12.52 -7.26 23.61
CA ASP A 39 13.96 -7.04 23.79
C ASP A 39 14.31 -5.61 23.32
N ALA A 40 14.71 -4.76 24.26
CA ALA A 40 14.96 -3.34 24.01
C ALA A 40 16.18 -3.09 23.10
N ASP A 41 17.13 -4.03 23.06
CA ASP A 41 18.32 -3.89 22.20
C ASP A 41 17.98 -4.23 20.74
N LYS A 42 17.04 -5.16 20.54
CA LYS A 42 16.59 -5.58 19.19
C LYS A 42 15.45 -4.73 18.65
N PHE A 43 14.55 -4.30 19.53
CA PHE A 43 13.42 -3.44 19.22
C PHE A 43 13.43 -2.22 20.14
N PRO A 44 14.36 -1.27 19.90
CA PRO A 44 14.39 -0.01 20.62
C PRO A 44 13.11 0.79 20.38
N LEU A 45 12.73 1.60 21.37
CA LEU A 45 11.55 2.46 21.27
C LEU A 45 11.75 3.50 20.16
N ASN A 46 10.68 3.76 19.41
CA ASN A 46 10.58 4.78 18.36
C ASN A 46 11.60 4.65 17.22
N MET A 47 12.31 3.52 17.09
CA MET A 47 13.23 3.28 15.99
C MET A 47 12.67 2.23 15.02
N PRO A 48 12.80 2.45 13.70
CA PRO A 48 12.37 1.48 12.72
C PRO A 48 13.31 0.27 12.70
N VAL A 49 12.76 -0.94 12.82
CA VAL A 49 13.47 -2.21 12.74
C VAL A 49 12.87 -3.07 11.63
N LEU A 50 13.73 -3.63 10.76
CA LEU A 50 13.27 -4.48 9.67
C LEU A 50 13.15 -5.94 10.11
N ILE A 51 11.99 -6.54 9.84
CA ILE A 51 11.76 -7.99 9.90
C ILE A 51 11.58 -8.49 8.46
N ALA A 52 12.50 -9.35 8.00
CA ALA A 52 12.55 -9.84 6.63
C ALA A 52 11.78 -11.16 6.45
N GLY A 53 10.53 -11.21 6.93
CA GLY A 53 9.61 -12.33 6.72
C GLY A 53 9.88 -13.59 7.55
N LYS A 54 10.88 -13.59 8.44
CA LYS A 54 11.19 -14.74 9.31
C LYS A 54 10.53 -14.60 10.68
N ARG A 55 9.74 -15.60 11.07
CA ARG A 55 9.12 -15.68 12.42
C ARG A 55 10.16 -15.62 13.56
N THR A 56 11.38 -16.10 13.33
CA THR A 56 12.47 -16.04 14.33
C THR A 56 12.97 -14.63 14.61
N GLU A 57 12.90 -13.72 13.63
CA GLU A 57 13.27 -12.31 13.79
C GLU A 57 12.21 -11.54 14.60
N ALA A 58 10.96 -12.00 14.57
CA ALA A 58 9.87 -11.43 15.35
C ALA A 58 9.80 -11.96 16.80
N ALA A 59 10.40 -13.11 17.10
CA ALA A 59 10.36 -13.72 18.43
C ALA A 59 10.78 -12.79 19.59
N PRO A 60 11.78 -11.89 19.43
CA PRO A 60 12.15 -10.95 20.49
C PRO A 60 11.12 -9.84 20.78
N LEU A 61 10.01 -9.75 20.04
CA LEU A 61 8.89 -8.85 20.37
C LEU A 61 8.13 -9.31 21.63
N GLY A 62 8.30 -10.56 22.02
CA GLY A 62 7.55 -11.16 23.13
C GLY A 62 6.10 -11.47 22.76
N ASN A 63 5.26 -11.67 23.77
CA ASN A 63 3.86 -12.13 23.62
C ASN A 63 2.82 -11.11 24.12
N THR A 64 3.24 -9.87 24.42
CA THR A 64 2.35 -8.83 24.98
C THR A 64 2.37 -7.59 24.12
N GLY A 65 1.25 -6.87 24.09
CA GLY A 65 1.04 -5.69 23.24
C GLY A 65 0.38 -6.02 21.90
N SER A 66 0.32 -5.03 21.00
CA SER A 66 -0.31 -5.18 19.68
C SER A 66 0.61 -5.70 18.58
N LEU A 67 1.94 -5.55 18.73
CA LEU A 67 2.90 -5.96 17.69
C LEU A 67 2.99 -7.47 17.46
N PRO A 68 3.05 -8.33 18.50
CA PRO A 68 3.20 -9.77 18.27
C PRO A 68 2.05 -10.39 17.48
N SER A 69 0.80 -10.07 17.85
CA SER A 69 -0.39 -10.56 17.14
C SER A 69 -0.51 -9.96 15.74
N ALA A 70 -0.15 -8.69 15.55
CA ALA A 70 -0.09 -8.08 14.24
C ALA A 70 0.90 -8.77 13.30
N ILE A 71 2.12 -9.07 13.79
CA ILE A 71 3.12 -9.78 12.98
C ILE A 71 2.64 -11.19 12.62
N ASP A 72 2.05 -11.92 13.58
CA ASP A 72 1.51 -13.25 13.28
C ASP A 72 0.41 -13.18 12.22
N GLY A 73 -0.53 -12.22 12.34
CA GLY A 73 -1.57 -12.00 11.33
C GLY A 73 -1.05 -11.64 9.93
N ILE A 74 0.05 -10.88 9.84
CA ILE A 74 0.73 -10.62 8.56
C ILE A 74 1.35 -11.91 8.01
N PHE A 75 2.07 -12.65 8.86
CA PHE A 75 2.79 -13.87 8.48
C PHE A 75 1.91 -15.09 8.24
N ASP A 76 0.67 -15.06 8.67
CA ASP A 76 -0.35 -16.04 8.27
C ASP A 76 -0.75 -15.87 6.79
N GLN A 77 -0.64 -14.65 6.23
CA GLN A 77 -0.87 -14.43 4.81
C GLN A 77 0.40 -14.65 3.98
N ALA A 78 1.48 -13.98 4.36
CA ALA A 78 2.76 -14.03 3.64
C ALA A 78 3.93 -13.61 4.53
N GLY A 79 5.12 -14.20 4.29
CA GLY A 79 6.38 -13.74 4.87
C GLY A 79 6.84 -12.40 4.28
N ALA A 80 6.08 -11.33 4.53
CA ALA A 80 6.32 -10.00 4.01
C ALA A 80 7.49 -9.30 4.73
N MET A 81 8.06 -8.27 4.07
CA MET A 81 9.00 -7.36 4.73
C MET A 81 8.21 -6.38 5.60
N VAL A 82 8.50 -6.36 6.90
CA VAL A 82 7.79 -5.49 7.85
C VAL A 82 8.79 -4.56 8.54
N VAL A 83 8.58 -3.26 8.40
CA VAL A 83 9.25 -2.23 9.20
C VAL A 83 8.42 -2.04 10.47
N VAL A 84 8.97 -2.47 11.59
CA VAL A 84 8.31 -2.40 12.90
C VAL A 84 8.82 -1.19 13.65
N ILE A 85 7.90 -0.40 14.20
CA ILE A 85 8.19 0.68 15.15
C ILE A 85 7.47 0.35 16.45
N ARG A 86 8.27 0.14 17.49
CA ARG A 86 7.78 -0.11 18.84
C ARG A 86 7.59 1.22 19.56
N VAL A 87 6.36 1.49 20.00
CA VAL A 87 6.06 2.65 20.84
C VAL A 87 5.94 2.24 22.31
N GLU A 88 6.14 3.21 23.19
CA GLU A 88 6.01 2.98 24.63
C GLU A 88 4.55 2.62 24.99
N HIS A 89 4.42 1.66 25.89
CA HIS A 89 3.12 1.23 26.38
C HIS A 89 2.73 2.01 27.64
N ASP A 90 1.62 2.74 27.57
CA ASP A 90 1.02 3.41 28.71
C ASP A 90 -0.29 2.73 29.14
N LYS A 91 -0.66 2.87 30.41
CA LYS A 91 -1.95 2.40 30.94
C LYS A 91 -3.07 3.39 30.62
N ASP A 92 -2.76 4.67 30.48
CA ASP A 92 -3.72 5.70 30.08
C ASP A 92 -3.92 5.69 28.56
N ALA A 93 -5.17 5.61 28.13
CA ALA A 93 -5.50 5.50 26.71
C ALA A 93 -5.09 6.76 25.91
N ASN A 94 -5.20 7.95 26.51
CA ASN A 94 -4.85 9.19 25.83
C ASN A 94 -3.33 9.33 25.71
N GLN A 95 -2.57 8.98 26.75
CA GLN A 95 -1.12 8.93 26.67
C GLN A 95 -0.64 7.86 25.68
N GLN A 96 -1.30 6.70 25.64
CA GLN A 96 -0.98 5.68 24.65
C GLN A 96 -1.19 6.18 23.22
N LEU A 97 -2.27 6.92 22.97
CA LEU A 97 -2.51 7.54 21.65
C LEU A 97 -1.48 8.61 21.33
N ALA A 98 -1.09 9.43 22.30
CA ALA A 98 -0.02 10.40 22.13
C ALA A 98 1.30 9.72 21.76
N ASN A 99 1.64 8.59 22.40
CA ASN A 99 2.84 7.80 22.09
C ASN A 99 2.79 7.15 20.70
N VAL A 100 1.61 6.70 20.26
CA VAL A 100 1.42 6.11 18.92
C VAL A 100 1.51 7.18 17.83
N ILE A 101 0.85 8.32 18.02
CA ILE A 101 0.95 9.45 17.09
C ILE A 101 2.41 9.94 17.05
N GLY A 102 3.01 10.08 18.22
CA GLY A 102 4.37 10.53 18.40
C GLY A 102 4.57 11.97 17.92
N GLY A 103 5.76 12.25 17.44
CA GLY A 103 6.17 13.60 17.05
C GLY A 103 7.66 13.63 16.74
N VAL A 104 8.32 14.71 17.14
CA VAL A 104 9.78 14.83 17.10
C VAL A 104 10.27 15.00 18.52
N ASN A 105 11.19 14.14 18.93
CA ASN A 105 11.85 14.26 20.22
C ASN A 105 12.68 15.56 20.25
N THR A 106 12.43 16.44 21.22
CA THR A 106 13.10 17.74 21.30
C THR A 106 14.59 17.66 21.57
N ASP A 107 15.05 16.58 22.20
CA ASP A 107 16.42 16.44 22.68
C ASP A 107 17.29 15.68 21.66
N THR A 108 16.73 14.67 21.00
CA THR A 108 17.45 13.84 20.03
C THR A 108 17.16 14.21 18.57
N GLY A 109 16.07 14.94 18.31
CA GLY A 109 15.61 15.26 16.96
C GLY A 109 15.03 14.06 16.19
N ASN A 110 14.92 12.89 16.84
CA ASN A 110 14.40 11.68 16.23
C ASN A 110 12.87 11.75 16.09
N TYR A 111 12.36 11.14 15.02
CA TYR A 111 10.93 10.94 14.84
C TYR A 111 10.42 9.85 15.79
N GLU A 112 9.22 10.03 16.32
CA GLU A 112 8.58 9.12 17.27
C GLU A 112 7.21 8.65 16.75
N GLY A 113 6.72 7.51 17.25
CA GLY A 113 5.40 6.98 16.88
C GLY A 113 5.27 6.71 15.37
N VAL A 114 4.13 7.09 14.79
CA VAL A 114 3.89 6.93 13.34
C VAL A 114 4.85 7.75 12.50
N GLN A 115 5.34 8.90 12.99
CA GLN A 115 6.27 9.74 12.24
C GLN A 115 7.62 9.04 11.97
N ALA A 116 8.00 8.07 12.82
CA ALA A 116 9.21 7.27 12.60
C ALA A 116 9.15 6.41 11.33
N LEU A 117 7.97 6.19 10.74
CA LEU A 117 7.83 5.54 9.43
C LEU A 117 8.55 6.31 8.31
N LEU A 118 8.66 7.64 8.44
CA LEU A 118 9.40 8.47 7.49
C LEU A 118 10.92 8.22 7.54
N ALA A 119 11.44 7.80 8.69
CA ALA A 119 12.86 7.51 8.87
C ALA A 119 13.26 6.14 8.29
N ALA A 120 12.30 5.25 8.02
CA ALA A 120 12.54 3.87 7.61
C ALA A 120 13.47 3.75 6.39
N GLU A 121 13.30 4.60 5.39
CA GLU A 121 14.14 4.56 4.19
C GLU A 121 15.59 4.97 4.47
N SER A 122 15.80 6.00 5.30
CA SER A 122 17.14 6.47 5.66
C SER A 122 17.90 5.45 6.53
N VAL A 123 17.19 4.83 7.47
CA VAL A 123 17.80 3.92 8.46
C VAL A 123 17.96 2.49 7.91
N LEU A 124 16.97 2.00 7.17
CA LEU A 124 16.89 0.58 6.75
C LEU A 124 17.05 0.39 5.24
N GLY A 125 17.05 1.48 4.45
CA GLY A 125 17.09 1.40 2.98
C GLY A 125 15.78 0.91 2.35
N VAL A 126 14.68 0.86 3.12
CA VAL A 126 13.38 0.35 2.65
C VAL A 126 12.26 1.30 3.08
N ALA A 127 11.45 1.75 2.12
CA ALA A 127 10.27 2.57 2.38
C ALA A 127 9.00 1.72 2.45
N PRO A 128 8.20 1.80 3.53
CA PRO A 128 6.94 1.08 3.64
C PRO A 128 5.87 1.67 2.69
N LYS A 129 5.06 0.79 2.10
CA LYS A 129 3.98 1.14 1.14
C LYS A 129 2.58 0.81 1.66
N ILE A 130 2.49 0.02 2.71
CA ILE A 130 1.26 -0.32 3.41
C ILE A 130 1.48 0.06 4.87
N LEU A 131 0.72 1.01 5.40
CA LEU A 131 0.88 1.51 6.77
C LEU A 131 -0.26 1.00 7.64
N ILE A 132 0.08 0.46 8.79
CA ILE A 132 -0.87 -0.07 9.77
C ILE A 132 -0.45 0.30 11.20
N ALA A 133 -1.44 0.57 12.04
CA ALA A 133 -1.27 0.68 13.49
C ALA A 133 -2.39 -0.15 14.19
N PRO A 134 -2.29 -1.49 14.15
CA PRO A 134 -3.37 -2.39 14.58
C PRO A 134 -3.81 -2.09 16.01
N GLY A 135 -5.12 -1.85 16.16
CA GLY A 135 -5.74 -1.52 17.46
C GLY A 135 -5.72 -0.03 17.82
N PHE A 136 -4.98 0.79 17.06
CA PHE A 136 -4.94 2.25 17.22
C PHE A 136 -5.58 2.98 16.04
N THR A 137 -5.65 2.37 14.86
CA THR A 137 -6.30 2.97 13.68
C THR A 137 -7.82 3.04 13.77
N SER A 138 -8.46 2.55 14.84
CA SER A 138 -9.88 2.84 15.12
C SER A 138 -10.08 4.25 15.67
N GLU A 139 -9.02 4.89 16.15
CA GLU A 139 -9.03 6.25 16.64
C GLU A 139 -8.69 7.22 15.49
N GLN A 140 -9.58 8.19 15.25
CA GLN A 140 -9.46 9.14 14.14
C GLN A 140 -8.13 9.91 14.17
N ALA A 141 -7.64 10.26 15.37
CA ALA A 141 -6.42 11.04 15.54
C ALA A 141 -5.18 10.37 14.95
N VAL A 142 -5.08 9.03 15.04
CA VAL A 142 -3.95 8.28 14.50
C VAL A 142 -3.98 8.29 12.97
N VAL A 143 -5.13 8.01 12.37
CA VAL A 143 -5.26 8.00 10.91
C VAL A 143 -5.07 9.41 10.33
N ALA A 144 -5.54 10.45 11.03
CA ALA A 144 -5.34 11.84 10.62
C ALA A 144 -3.87 12.21 10.44
N GLU A 145 -3.01 11.83 11.39
CA GLU A 145 -1.57 12.05 11.31
C GLU A 145 -0.89 11.13 10.27
N MET A 146 -1.36 9.89 10.17
CA MET A 146 -0.85 8.95 9.15
C MET A 146 -1.13 9.42 7.72
N MET A 147 -2.19 10.19 7.45
CA MET A 147 -2.50 10.68 6.10
C MET A 147 -1.36 11.54 5.53
N GLY A 148 -0.81 12.47 6.32
CA GLY A 148 0.32 13.29 5.90
C GLY A 148 1.58 12.47 5.63
N ILE A 149 1.80 11.42 6.42
CA ILE A 149 2.91 10.47 6.23
C ILE A 149 2.70 9.64 4.95
N ALA A 150 1.48 9.16 4.72
CA ALA A 150 1.12 8.35 3.56
C ALA A 150 1.29 9.13 2.25
N ASP A 151 1.02 10.44 2.23
CA ASP A 151 1.28 11.28 1.07
C ASP A 151 2.78 11.43 0.78
N ARG A 152 3.59 11.60 1.82
CA ARG A 152 5.05 11.71 1.68
C ARG A 152 5.70 10.41 1.23
N LEU A 153 5.26 9.27 1.78
CA LEU A 153 5.80 7.94 1.45
C LEU A 153 5.17 7.32 0.20
N ARG A 154 4.12 7.94 -0.37
CA ARG A 154 3.25 7.36 -1.40
C ARG A 154 2.73 5.97 -0.99
N ALA A 155 2.32 5.85 0.27
CA ALA A 155 1.81 4.64 0.86
C ALA A 155 0.28 4.67 1.00
N VAL A 156 -0.31 3.52 1.31
CA VAL A 156 -1.74 3.39 1.67
C VAL A 156 -1.87 2.99 3.13
N ILE A 157 -2.90 3.47 3.80
CA ILE A 157 -3.22 3.19 5.21
C ILE A 157 -4.35 2.17 5.23
N ILE A 158 -4.16 1.08 5.95
CA ILE A 158 -5.25 0.14 6.24
C ILE A 158 -5.75 0.45 7.65
N ALA A 159 -6.94 1.05 7.72
CA ALA A 159 -7.55 1.47 8.97
C ALA A 159 -8.60 0.46 9.43
N ASP A 160 -8.52 0.05 10.69
CA ASP A 160 -9.55 -0.76 11.33
C ASP A 160 -10.77 0.08 11.70
N GLY A 161 -11.96 -0.41 11.38
CA GLY A 161 -13.21 0.13 11.91
C GLY A 161 -13.40 -0.16 13.41
N PRO A 162 -14.36 0.51 14.06
CA PRO A 162 -14.63 0.34 15.48
C PRO A 162 -15.19 -1.05 15.85
N SER A 163 -15.70 -1.83 14.88
CA SER A 163 -16.28 -3.16 15.08
C SER A 163 -17.59 -3.19 15.90
N THR A 164 -18.18 -2.04 16.21
CA THR A 164 -19.40 -1.91 17.02
C THR A 164 -20.69 -2.10 16.21
N GLN A 165 -21.13 -1.07 15.49
CA GLN A 165 -22.30 -1.11 14.61
C GLN A 165 -21.94 -0.66 13.20
N ASP A 166 -22.74 -1.05 12.20
CA ASP A 166 -22.54 -0.61 10.81
C ASP A 166 -22.53 0.93 10.70
N ALA A 167 -23.45 1.60 11.39
CA ALA A 167 -23.55 3.05 11.40
C ALA A 167 -22.27 3.71 11.96
N ASP A 168 -21.63 3.11 12.97
CA ASP A 168 -20.39 3.64 13.55
C ASP A 168 -19.22 3.48 12.57
N ALA A 169 -19.15 2.36 11.84
CA ALA A 169 -18.14 2.16 10.80
C ALA A 169 -18.30 3.15 9.64
N ILE A 170 -19.54 3.42 9.22
CA ILE A 170 -19.86 4.41 8.19
C ILE A 170 -19.53 5.83 8.66
N ALA A 171 -19.91 6.19 9.89
CA ALA A 171 -19.57 7.47 10.48
C ALA A 171 -18.05 7.66 10.61
N TYR A 172 -17.33 6.59 10.99
CA TYR A 172 -15.88 6.59 11.06
C TYR A 172 -15.25 6.87 9.69
N ARG A 173 -15.73 6.19 8.65
CA ARG A 173 -15.28 6.38 7.27
C ARG A 173 -15.55 7.80 6.75
N GLN A 174 -16.65 8.44 7.14
CA GLN A 174 -16.98 9.81 6.71
C GLN A 174 -15.96 10.86 7.18
N ASN A 175 -15.15 10.56 8.19
CA ASN A 175 -14.10 11.46 8.66
C ASN A 175 -12.91 11.61 7.68
N PHE A 176 -12.83 10.75 6.66
CA PHE A 176 -11.70 10.71 5.73
C PHE A 176 -12.14 10.95 4.28
N GLY A 177 -11.37 11.77 3.56
CA GLY A 177 -11.58 12.06 2.13
C GLY A 177 -10.39 11.67 1.23
N SER A 178 -9.43 10.91 1.76
CA SER A 178 -8.19 10.58 1.06
C SER A 178 -8.27 9.21 0.37
N GLY A 179 -7.87 9.15 -0.90
CA GLY A 179 -7.74 7.89 -1.65
C GLY A 179 -6.61 6.97 -1.16
N ARG A 180 -5.85 7.39 -0.15
CA ARG A 180 -4.82 6.57 0.51
C ARG A 180 -5.33 5.81 1.72
N VAL A 181 -6.53 6.12 2.22
CA VAL A 181 -7.11 5.44 3.38
C VAL A 181 -8.04 4.33 2.87
N TYR A 182 -7.90 3.14 3.43
CA TYR A 182 -8.74 1.99 3.17
C TYR A 182 -9.26 1.44 4.50
N VAL A 183 -10.55 1.66 4.78
CA VAL A 183 -11.19 1.26 6.03
C VAL A 183 -11.72 -0.15 5.90
N VAL A 184 -11.42 -1.00 6.89
CA VAL A 184 -11.89 -2.39 6.96
C VAL A 184 -12.63 -2.62 8.27
N ASP A 185 -13.88 -3.07 8.18
CA ASP A 185 -14.72 -3.42 9.32
C ASP A 185 -15.52 -4.71 9.01
N PRO A 186 -15.64 -5.66 9.95
CA PRO A 186 -15.26 -5.63 11.37
C PRO A 186 -13.88 -6.26 11.68
N LYS A 187 -13.52 -6.30 12.97
CA LYS A 187 -12.35 -7.04 13.49
C LYS A 187 -12.49 -8.55 13.24
N ALA A 188 -11.36 -9.27 13.29
CA ALA A 188 -11.32 -10.71 13.07
C ALA A 188 -11.31 -11.48 14.40
N LYS A 189 -11.95 -12.66 14.43
CA LYS A 189 -11.79 -13.66 15.48
C LYS A 189 -10.66 -14.61 15.11
N VAL A 190 -9.78 -14.85 16.06
CA VAL A 190 -8.54 -15.63 15.89
C VAL A 190 -8.39 -16.55 17.09
N PHE A 191 -7.84 -17.74 16.89
CA PHE A 191 -7.47 -18.61 18.00
C PHE A 191 -6.06 -18.27 18.47
N ASP A 192 -5.94 -17.60 19.62
CA ASP A 192 -4.66 -17.31 20.24
C ASP A 192 -4.10 -18.57 20.91
N THR A 193 -2.94 -19.01 20.44
CA THR A 193 -2.25 -20.20 20.95
C THR A 193 -1.61 -19.99 22.33
N VAL A 194 -1.35 -18.74 22.73
CA VAL A 194 -0.76 -18.41 24.03
C VAL A 194 -1.80 -18.47 25.13
N SER A 195 -2.97 -17.85 24.91
CA SER A 195 -4.10 -17.92 25.85
C SER A 195 -5.00 -19.15 25.66
N ALA A 196 -4.79 -19.90 24.58
CA ALA A 196 -5.57 -21.07 24.16
C ALA A 196 -7.08 -20.78 24.04
N LYS A 197 -7.44 -19.60 23.54
CA LYS A 197 -8.82 -19.11 23.41
C LYS A 197 -9.01 -18.31 22.13
N GLU A 198 -10.27 -18.21 21.70
CA GLU A 198 -10.62 -17.25 20.66
C GLU A 198 -10.56 -15.82 21.21
N THR A 199 -9.81 -14.97 20.52
CA THR A 199 -9.64 -13.54 20.80
C THR A 199 -10.07 -12.73 19.58
N VAL A 200 -10.44 -11.47 19.82
CA VAL A 200 -10.77 -10.53 18.75
C VAL A 200 -9.54 -9.67 18.47
N GLU A 201 -9.10 -9.65 17.22
CA GLU A 201 -7.92 -8.91 16.78
C GLU A 201 -8.28 -7.91 15.67
N PRO A 202 -7.60 -6.75 15.62
CA PRO A 202 -7.68 -5.84 14.50
C PRO A 202 -7.31 -6.53 13.18
N ILE A 203 -8.05 -6.23 12.11
CA ILE A 203 -7.93 -6.95 10.84
C ILE A 203 -6.91 -6.32 9.89
N SER A 204 -6.52 -5.06 10.13
CA SER A 204 -5.56 -4.29 9.34
C SER A 204 -4.26 -5.05 9.09
N ALA A 205 -3.74 -5.76 10.08
CA ALA A 205 -2.54 -6.60 9.95
C ALA A 205 -2.71 -7.73 8.92
N ARG A 206 -3.83 -8.46 8.99
CA ARG A 206 -4.13 -9.54 8.05
C ARG A 206 -4.43 -9.01 6.65
N VAL A 207 -5.11 -7.88 6.54
CA VAL A 207 -5.36 -7.23 5.24
C VAL A 207 -4.06 -6.71 4.63
N ALA A 208 -3.15 -6.12 5.41
CA ALA A 208 -1.84 -5.72 4.93
C ALA A 208 -1.01 -6.92 4.44
N GLY A 209 -1.02 -8.02 5.18
CA GLY A 209 -0.41 -9.28 4.75
C GLY A 209 -1.06 -9.85 3.48
N LEU A 210 -2.37 -9.74 3.34
CA LEU A 210 -3.13 -10.19 2.17
C LEU A 210 -2.76 -9.38 0.93
N ILE A 211 -2.65 -8.07 1.07
CA ILE A 211 -2.20 -7.16 0.01
C ILE A 211 -0.76 -7.52 -0.38
N ALA A 212 0.13 -7.71 0.58
CA ALA A 212 1.51 -8.11 0.33
C ALA A 212 1.61 -9.48 -0.39
N ARG A 213 0.74 -10.44 -0.03
CA ARG A 213 0.62 -11.72 -0.74
C ARG A 213 0.16 -11.53 -2.19
N SER A 214 -0.92 -10.77 -2.39
CA SER A 214 -1.46 -10.49 -3.72
C SER A 214 -0.44 -9.81 -4.62
N ASP A 215 0.34 -8.87 -4.07
CA ASP A 215 1.40 -8.19 -4.81
C ASP A 215 2.47 -9.15 -5.30
N ASN A 216 2.88 -10.11 -4.48
CA ASN A 216 3.90 -11.09 -4.84
C ASN A 216 3.37 -12.12 -5.84
N ASP A 217 2.11 -12.56 -5.69
CA ASP A 217 1.54 -13.62 -6.52
C ASP A 217 0.98 -13.11 -7.86
N ARG A 218 0.40 -11.90 -7.87
CA ARG A 218 -0.36 -11.36 -9.02
C ARG A 218 0.12 -10.00 -9.48
N GLY A 219 0.75 -9.21 -8.61
CA GLY A 219 1.19 -7.85 -8.87
C GLY A 219 0.37 -6.78 -8.15
N PHE A 220 0.97 -5.61 -7.95
CA PHE A 220 0.41 -4.49 -7.16
C PHE A 220 -0.85 -3.84 -7.75
N TRP A 221 -1.14 -4.11 -9.03
CA TRP A 221 -2.29 -3.59 -9.77
C TRP A 221 -3.56 -4.44 -9.56
N TRP A 222 -3.47 -5.57 -8.85
CA TRP A 222 -4.63 -6.38 -8.51
C TRP A 222 -5.36 -5.84 -7.29
N SER A 223 -6.69 -5.89 -7.34
CA SER A 223 -7.53 -5.60 -6.19
C SER A 223 -7.36 -6.71 -5.12
N PRO A 224 -7.23 -6.36 -3.83
CA PRO A 224 -7.17 -7.35 -2.76
C PRO A 224 -8.56 -7.95 -2.42
N SER A 225 -9.63 -7.42 -3.01
CA SER A 225 -11.00 -7.94 -2.82
C SER A 225 -11.16 -9.35 -3.43
N ASN A 226 -12.06 -10.14 -2.85
CA ASN A 226 -12.37 -11.53 -3.18
C ASN A 226 -11.21 -12.53 -2.96
N LEU A 227 -10.19 -12.14 -2.20
CA LEU A 227 -9.10 -13.02 -1.79
C LEU A 227 -9.36 -13.62 -0.40
N GLU A 228 -8.94 -14.86 -0.21
CA GLU A 228 -9.09 -15.58 1.06
C GLU A 228 -8.18 -15.01 2.14
N ILE A 229 -8.74 -14.80 3.33
CA ILE A 229 -7.99 -14.38 4.52
C ILE A 229 -7.65 -15.63 5.32
N TYR A 230 -6.36 -15.88 5.53
CA TYR A 230 -5.87 -16.97 6.36
C TYR A 230 -5.79 -16.59 7.85
N GLY A 231 -5.71 -17.58 8.74
CA GLY A 231 -5.50 -17.33 10.17
C GLY A 231 -6.66 -16.64 10.89
N ILE A 232 -7.90 -16.78 10.39
CA ILE A 232 -9.12 -16.29 11.07
C ILE A 232 -10.14 -17.42 11.23
N THR A 233 -10.83 -17.41 12.37
CA THR A 233 -11.93 -18.35 12.68
C THR A 233 -13.31 -17.72 12.46
N GLY A 234 -13.37 -16.39 12.41
CA GLY A 234 -14.60 -15.64 12.21
C GLY A 234 -14.38 -14.14 12.10
N THR A 235 -15.48 -13.41 11.96
CA THR A 235 -15.53 -11.97 12.17
C THR A 235 -16.08 -11.69 13.56
N ASP A 236 -15.67 -10.58 14.17
CA ASP A 236 -16.19 -10.13 15.47
C ASP A 236 -17.72 -9.97 15.39
N ARG A 237 -18.14 -9.18 14.39
CA ARG A 237 -19.52 -8.97 14.01
C ARG A 237 -19.88 -9.78 12.76
N PRO A 238 -20.99 -10.52 12.73
CA PRO A 238 -21.39 -11.24 11.53
C PRO A 238 -21.83 -10.26 10.44
N VAL A 239 -21.29 -10.46 9.25
CA VAL A 239 -21.64 -9.69 8.05
C VAL A 239 -22.36 -10.62 7.10
N ASP A 240 -23.64 -10.38 6.88
CA ASP A 240 -24.42 -11.15 5.92
C ASP A 240 -24.06 -10.77 4.48
N PHE A 241 -24.04 -11.80 3.65
CA PHE A 241 -23.74 -11.73 2.23
C PHE A 241 -24.52 -12.80 1.50
N THR A 242 -25.35 -12.38 0.55
CA THR A 242 -26.09 -13.26 -0.34
C THR A 242 -25.88 -12.78 -1.78
N LEU A 243 -25.64 -13.70 -2.70
CA LEU A 243 -25.39 -13.37 -4.11
C LEU A 243 -26.65 -12.75 -4.73
N GLY A 244 -26.50 -11.54 -5.28
CA GLY A 244 -27.59 -10.79 -5.91
C GLY A 244 -28.51 -10.03 -4.94
N ASP A 245 -28.23 -10.07 -3.64
CA ASP A 245 -29.01 -9.32 -2.63
C ASP A 245 -28.39 -7.94 -2.37
N THR A 246 -29.10 -6.89 -2.76
CA THR A 246 -28.69 -5.49 -2.53
C THR A 246 -28.87 -5.04 -1.09
N ASN A 247 -29.68 -5.76 -0.31
CA ASN A 247 -29.98 -5.40 1.08
C ASN A 247 -29.03 -6.08 2.08
N ALA A 248 -28.09 -6.89 1.59
CA ALA A 248 -27.10 -7.52 2.45
C ALA A 248 -26.24 -6.46 3.16
N ARG A 249 -25.89 -6.69 4.43
CA ARG A 249 -25.01 -5.79 5.20
C ARG A 249 -23.66 -5.58 4.52
N ALA A 250 -23.12 -6.61 3.86
CA ALA A 250 -21.90 -6.47 3.07
C ALA A 250 -22.04 -5.39 1.99
N ASN A 251 -23.22 -5.28 1.35
CA ASN A 251 -23.48 -4.24 0.36
C ASN A 251 -23.63 -2.87 1.03
N TYR A 252 -24.35 -2.79 2.15
CA TYR A 252 -24.54 -1.55 2.92
C TYR A 252 -23.22 -0.90 3.40
N LEU A 253 -22.24 -1.72 3.80
CA LEU A 253 -20.90 -1.22 4.14
C LEU A 253 -20.13 -0.77 2.90
N ASN A 254 -20.17 -1.56 1.81
CA ASN A 254 -19.41 -1.28 0.60
C ASN A 254 -19.92 -0.08 -0.21
N GLU A 255 -21.23 0.19 -0.22
CA GLU A 255 -21.78 1.42 -0.81
C GLU A 255 -21.31 2.68 -0.07
N SER A 256 -20.92 2.52 1.19
CA SER A 256 -20.34 3.58 2.02
C SER A 256 -18.80 3.55 2.02
N ASP A 257 -18.16 2.85 1.07
CA ASP A 257 -16.70 2.70 0.95
C ASP A 257 -16.01 2.08 2.19
N VAL A 258 -16.71 1.20 2.91
CA VAL A 258 -16.14 0.39 4.00
C VAL A 258 -15.97 -1.05 3.50
N ALA A 259 -14.72 -1.50 3.43
CA ALA A 259 -14.44 -2.89 3.09
C ALA A 259 -14.77 -3.81 4.27
N THR A 260 -15.16 -5.04 3.96
CA THR A 260 -15.63 -6.00 4.96
C THR A 260 -15.11 -7.41 4.70
N VAL A 261 -15.52 -8.37 5.53
CA VAL A 261 -15.19 -9.78 5.35
C VAL A 261 -16.47 -10.58 5.20
N ILE A 262 -16.57 -11.31 4.08
CA ILE A 262 -17.69 -12.21 3.81
C ILE A 262 -17.26 -13.66 4.01
N ARG A 263 -18.25 -14.53 4.25
CA ARG A 263 -18.05 -15.98 4.29
C ARG A 263 -18.68 -16.62 3.05
N LYS A 264 -17.84 -16.93 2.06
CA LYS A 264 -18.22 -17.66 0.85
C LYS A 264 -17.01 -18.48 0.39
N ASP A 265 -17.11 -19.80 0.50
CA ASP A 265 -16.02 -20.73 0.19
C ASP A 265 -14.72 -20.34 0.92
N GLY A 266 -14.84 -20.12 2.24
CA GLY A 266 -13.82 -19.51 3.10
C GLY A 266 -14.19 -18.08 3.53
N PHE A 267 -13.33 -17.46 4.34
CA PHE A 267 -13.43 -16.03 4.65
C PHE A 267 -12.67 -15.23 3.60
N ARG A 268 -13.31 -14.20 3.05
CA ARG A 268 -12.75 -13.38 1.98
C ARG A 268 -12.86 -11.90 2.31
N LEU A 269 -11.83 -11.13 1.95
CA LEU A 269 -11.92 -9.67 1.95
C LEU A 269 -12.91 -9.25 0.85
N TRP A 270 -13.80 -8.31 1.17
CA TRP A 270 -14.87 -7.88 0.30
C TRP A 270 -15.01 -6.36 0.31
N GLY A 271 -14.55 -5.74 -0.78
CA GLY A 271 -14.51 -4.30 -0.95
C GLY A 271 -13.18 -3.84 -1.50
N ASN A 272 -13.19 -2.92 -2.45
CA ASN A 272 -11.99 -2.44 -3.14
C ASN A 272 -11.92 -0.91 -3.25
N ARG A 273 -12.91 -0.21 -2.67
CA ARG A 273 -12.97 1.25 -2.62
C ARG A 273 -12.18 1.81 -1.45
N THR A 274 -11.56 2.96 -1.68
CA THR A 274 -10.82 3.76 -0.71
C THR A 274 -11.70 4.88 -0.18
N CYS A 275 -11.18 5.66 0.75
CA CYS A 275 -11.88 6.82 1.28
C CYS A 275 -11.81 8.07 0.39
N SER A 276 -11.48 7.93 -0.90
CA SER A 276 -11.33 9.05 -1.81
C SER A 276 -12.60 9.87 -1.95
N SER A 277 -12.49 11.20 -1.86
CA SER A 277 -13.56 12.12 -2.25
C SER A 277 -13.67 12.29 -3.77
N ASP A 278 -12.62 11.97 -4.52
CA ASP A 278 -12.60 11.97 -5.98
C ASP A 278 -12.91 10.56 -6.52
N PRO A 279 -14.02 10.38 -7.26
CA PRO A 279 -14.36 9.10 -7.87
C PRO A 279 -13.30 8.54 -8.83
N LYS A 280 -12.44 9.40 -9.40
CA LYS A 280 -11.33 8.95 -10.27
C LYS A 280 -10.35 8.03 -9.52
N TRP A 281 -10.19 8.26 -8.22
CA TRP A 281 -9.28 7.53 -7.34
C TRP A 281 -10.02 6.60 -6.37
N ALA A 282 -11.26 6.22 -6.69
CA ALA A 282 -12.08 5.38 -5.81
C ALA A 282 -11.40 4.03 -5.50
N PHE A 283 -10.78 3.37 -6.48
CA PHE A 283 -10.23 2.03 -6.30
C PHE A 283 -8.82 2.02 -5.72
N LEU A 284 -8.61 1.13 -4.74
CA LEU A 284 -7.31 0.94 -4.09
C LEU A 284 -6.23 0.51 -5.08
N SER A 285 -6.54 -0.45 -5.97
CA SER A 285 -5.59 -0.94 -6.97
C SER A 285 -5.15 0.16 -7.95
N VAL A 286 -6.07 1.05 -8.32
CA VAL A 286 -5.79 2.20 -9.19
C VAL A 286 -4.83 3.17 -8.50
N ARG A 287 -5.10 3.53 -7.24
CA ARG A 287 -4.22 4.43 -6.48
C ARG A 287 -2.82 3.83 -6.28
N ARG A 288 -2.75 2.55 -5.90
CA ARG A 288 -1.49 1.84 -5.69
C ARG A 288 -0.68 1.73 -6.99
N THR A 289 -1.32 1.46 -8.12
CA THR A 289 -0.66 1.43 -9.44
C THR A 289 0.00 2.77 -9.76
N ALA A 290 -0.72 3.88 -9.57
CA ALA A 290 -0.19 5.22 -9.77
C ALA A 290 1.01 5.52 -8.86
N ASP A 291 0.90 5.17 -7.58
CA ASP A 291 1.98 5.39 -6.62
C ASP A 291 3.25 4.61 -6.96
N MET A 292 3.11 3.34 -7.37
CA MET A 292 4.25 2.51 -7.75
C MET A 292 4.95 3.04 -9.00
N ILE A 293 4.20 3.51 -10.00
CA ILE A 293 4.77 4.14 -11.20
C ILE A 293 5.54 5.41 -10.81
N ASN A 294 4.87 6.35 -10.15
CA ASN A 294 5.42 7.65 -9.76
C ASN A 294 6.73 7.50 -8.98
N GLU A 295 6.75 6.61 -7.99
CA GLU A 295 7.92 6.43 -7.16
C GLU A 295 9.07 5.71 -7.88
N SER A 296 8.75 4.75 -8.75
CA SER A 296 9.77 4.07 -9.55
C SER A 296 10.47 5.05 -10.49
N LEU A 297 9.73 6.01 -11.07
CA LEU A 297 10.31 7.09 -11.86
C LEU A 297 11.24 7.96 -11.01
N LEU A 298 10.80 8.41 -9.83
CA LEU A 298 11.63 9.24 -8.95
C LEU A 298 12.95 8.55 -8.58
N ARG A 299 12.90 7.27 -8.19
CA ARG A 299 14.11 6.53 -7.77
C ARG A 299 15.05 6.23 -8.93
N ALA A 300 14.51 5.94 -10.12
CA ALA A 300 15.33 5.56 -11.27
C ALA A 300 16.05 6.75 -11.92
N HIS A 301 15.55 7.98 -11.74
CA HIS A 301 16.11 9.16 -12.40
C HIS A 301 17.11 9.96 -11.55
N MET A 302 17.61 9.42 -10.44
CA MET A 302 18.67 10.07 -9.66
C MET A 302 19.95 10.36 -10.50
N TRP A 303 20.23 9.55 -11.52
CA TRP A 303 21.35 9.79 -12.44
C TRP A 303 21.15 11.00 -13.37
N ALA A 304 19.89 11.38 -13.60
CA ALA A 304 19.49 12.47 -14.50
C ALA A 304 19.61 13.84 -13.81
N VAL A 305 19.63 13.85 -12.47
CA VAL A 305 19.89 15.04 -11.67
C VAL A 305 21.33 15.53 -11.93
N ASP A 306 21.50 16.84 -12.07
CA ASP A 306 22.78 17.53 -12.33
C ASP A 306 23.48 17.18 -13.67
N GLN A 307 22.78 16.51 -14.59
CA GLN A 307 23.28 16.33 -15.95
C GLN A 307 23.13 17.58 -16.80
N ASN A 308 23.98 17.71 -17.82
CA ASN A 308 23.85 18.76 -18.82
C ASN A 308 22.57 18.53 -19.63
N ILE A 309 21.70 19.55 -19.69
CA ILE A 309 20.46 19.49 -20.46
C ILE A 309 20.81 19.60 -21.95
N THR A 310 20.85 18.47 -22.63
CA THR A 310 21.01 18.34 -24.09
C THR A 310 19.76 17.72 -24.71
N ALA A 311 19.62 17.77 -26.03
CA ALA A 311 18.55 17.04 -26.72
C ALA A 311 18.60 15.53 -26.43
N THR A 312 19.80 14.95 -26.42
CA THR A 312 20.00 13.53 -26.07
C THR A 312 19.60 13.23 -24.63
N TYR A 313 19.81 14.14 -23.68
CA TYR A 313 19.33 13.97 -22.30
C TYR A 313 17.79 13.85 -22.25
N LEU A 314 17.07 14.70 -23.00
CA LEU A 314 15.61 14.64 -23.08
C LEU A 314 15.15 13.32 -23.72
N GLU A 315 15.80 12.89 -24.80
CA GLU A 315 15.50 11.64 -25.48
C GLU A 315 15.77 10.41 -24.59
N ASP A 316 16.93 10.35 -23.93
CA ASP A 316 17.32 9.23 -23.07
C ASP A 316 16.38 9.06 -21.87
N VAL A 317 15.95 10.17 -21.25
CA VAL A 317 14.95 10.15 -20.16
C VAL A 317 13.60 9.69 -20.69
N THR A 318 13.12 10.29 -21.78
CA THR A 318 11.80 9.99 -22.37
C THR A 318 11.71 8.52 -22.80
N GLU A 319 12.73 8.01 -23.49
CA GLU A 319 12.77 6.62 -23.94
C GLU A 319 12.92 5.64 -22.77
N GLY A 320 13.67 6.02 -21.71
CA GLY A 320 13.76 5.24 -20.48
C GLY A 320 12.41 5.06 -19.79
N VAL A 321 11.62 6.13 -19.68
CA VAL A 321 10.25 6.08 -19.13
C VAL A 321 9.33 5.27 -20.04
N ASN A 322 9.38 5.47 -21.35
CA ASN A 322 8.55 4.74 -22.31
C ASN A 322 8.89 3.24 -22.38
N ALA A 323 10.15 2.85 -22.22
CA ALA A 323 10.54 1.45 -22.07
C ALA A 323 9.89 0.83 -20.83
N TYR A 324 9.93 1.52 -19.69
CA TYR A 324 9.29 1.06 -18.45
C TYR A 324 7.78 0.92 -18.57
N LEU A 325 7.09 1.90 -19.17
CA LEU A 325 5.63 1.83 -19.38
C LEU A 325 5.25 0.69 -20.34
N ARG A 326 6.07 0.41 -21.36
CA ARG A 326 5.89 -0.76 -22.24
C ARG A 326 6.05 -2.07 -21.47
N ASP A 327 7.03 -2.18 -20.58
CA ASP A 327 7.22 -3.36 -19.75
C ASP A 327 6.01 -3.58 -18.81
N LEU A 328 5.51 -2.53 -18.18
CA LEU A 328 4.29 -2.60 -17.35
C LEU A 328 3.06 -3.03 -18.17
N LYS A 329 2.93 -2.54 -19.41
CA LYS A 329 1.86 -2.96 -20.31
C LYS A 329 2.00 -4.44 -20.70
N ALA A 330 3.22 -4.90 -20.97
CA ALA A 330 3.48 -6.31 -21.31
C ALA A 330 3.15 -7.25 -20.13
N LEU A 331 3.39 -6.81 -18.90
CA LEU A 331 2.99 -7.51 -17.67
C LEU A 331 1.47 -7.46 -17.39
N GLY A 332 0.72 -6.61 -18.10
CA GLY A 332 -0.70 -6.37 -17.84
C GLY A 332 -0.98 -5.52 -16.60
N ALA A 333 0.00 -4.72 -16.15
CA ALA A 333 -0.13 -3.82 -14.99
C ALA A 333 -0.87 -2.52 -15.33
N ILE A 334 -0.76 -2.08 -16.59
CA ILE A 334 -1.45 -0.93 -17.15
C ILE A 334 -1.98 -1.27 -18.55
N LEU A 335 -3.01 -0.55 -19.02
CA LEU A 335 -3.50 -0.68 -20.40
C LEU A 335 -2.54 0.01 -21.40
N GLY A 336 -1.87 1.07 -20.96
CA GLY A 336 -0.88 1.83 -21.71
C GLY A 336 -0.48 3.10 -20.99
N GLY A 337 0.52 3.78 -21.55
CA GLY A 337 1.01 5.07 -21.11
C GLY A 337 2.15 5.53 -22.02
N GLU A 338 2.32 6.84 -22.14
CA GLU A 338 3.36 7.48 -22.93
C GLU A 338 3.95 8.67 -22.15
N CYS A 339 5.25 8.87 -22.29
CA CYS A 339 6.00 10.00 -21.75
C CYS A 339 6.57 10.83 -22.90
N TRP A 340 6.55 12.16 -22.73
CA TRP A 340 7.12 13.12 -23.66
C TRP A 340 7.68 14.34 -22.92
N ALA A 341 8.67 15.00 -23.53
CA ALA A 341 9.14 16.30 -23.06
C ALA A 341 8.26 17.40 -23.67
N ASP A 342 7.49 18.11 -22.87
CA ASP A 342 6.57 19.16 -23.36
C ASP A 342 7.37 20.36 -23.91
N PRO A 343 7.28 20.68 -25.22
CA PRO A 343 8.00 21.80 -25.82
C PRO A 343 7.51 23.17 -25.32
N ASP A 344 6.25 23.28 -24.88
CA ASP A 344 5.68 24.54 -24.40
C ASP A 344 6.20 24.88 -23.00
N LEU A 345 6.48 23.86 -22.18
CA LEU A 345 7.09 24.02 -20.86
C LEU A 345 8.62 24.11 -20.92
N ASN A 346 9.27 23.40 -21.86
CA ASN A 346 10.73 23.39 -22.02
C ASN A 346 11.24 24.59 -22.83
N THR A 347 10.86 25.80 -22.42
CA THR A 347 11.34 27.05 -23.04
C THR A 347 12.83 27.30 -22.75
N PRO A 348 13.54 28.09 -23.58
CA PRO A 348 14.94 28.44 -23.32
C PRO A 348 15.17 29.11 -21.96
N SER A 349 14.19 29.86 -21.46
CA SER A 349 14.25 30.50 -20.13
C SER A 349 14.25 29.47 -18.99
N ASN A 350 13.41 28.43 -19.10
CA ASN A 350 13.35 27.35 -18.11
C ASN A 350 14.61 26.49 -18.17
N ILE A 351 15.08 26.15 -19.37
CA ILE A 351 16.31 25.37 -19.56
C ILE A 351 17.53 26.14 -19.02
N ALA A 352 17.61 27.46 -19.25
CA ALA A 352 18.67 28.30 -18.69
C ALA A 352 18.65 28.36 -17.16
N GLN A 353 17.50 28.11 -16.52
CA GLN A 353 17.35 27.97 -15.07
C GLN A 353 17.58 26.52 -14.58
N GLY A 354 17.98 25.60 -15.46
CA GLY A 354 18.15 24.18 -15.11
C GLY A 354 16.84 23.41 -14.93
N LYS A 355 15.71 23.93 -15.41
CA LYS A 355 14.39 23.31 -15.28
C LYS A 355 14.01 22.60 -16.57
N VAL A 356 13.61 21.33 -16.43
CA VAL A 356 13.10 20.50 -17.52
C VAL A 356 11.81 19.82 -17.06
N PHE A 357 10.83 19.75 -17.96
CA PHE A 357 9.53 19.16 -17.71
C PHE A 357 9.34 17.94 -18.61
N PHE A 358 8.89 16.85 -18.00
CA PHE A 358 8.46 15.64 -18.69
C PHE A 358 7.04 15.35 -18.24
N ASP A 359 6.14 15.23 -19.20
CA ASP A 359 4.78 14.79 -18.97
C ASP A 359 4.69 13.31 -19.29
N PHE A 360 3.82 12.61 -18.58
CA PHE A 360 3.48 11.25 -18.92
C PHE A 360 2.04 10.96 -18.55
N ASP A 361 1.39 10.15 -19.37
CA ASP A 361 0.09 9.57 -19.08
C ASP A 361 0.20 8.07 -18.79
N PHE A 362 -0.82 7.53 -18.13
CA PHE A 362 -1.00 6.10 -18.00
C PHE A 362 -2.46 5.79 -17.72
N THR A 363 -2.91 4.62 -18.16
CA THR A 363 -4.24 4.09 -17.83
C THR A 363 -4.10 2.80 -17.02
N PRO A 364 -4.51 2.78 -15.74
CA PRO A 364 -4.47 1.59 -14.91
C PRO A 364 -5.58 0.60 -15.28
N LEU A 365 -5.51 -0.62 -14.75
CA LEU A 365 -6.62 -1.57 -14.83
C LEU A 365 -7.67 -1.23 -13.78
N TYR A 366 -8.94 -1.29 -14.21
CA TYR A 366 -10.09 -1.11 -13.31
C TYR A 366 -10.65 -2.48 -12.91
N PRO A 367 -10.91 -2.71 -11.61
CA PRO A 367 -11.49 -3.96 -11.15
C PRO A 367 -12.95 -4.10 -11.61
N ALA A 368 -13.34 -5.30 -12.00
CA ALA A 368 -14.74 -5.63 -12.32
C ALA A 368 -15.57 -5.76 -11.04
N GLU A 369 -16.00 -4.62 -10.49
CA GLU A 369 -16.71 -4.55 -9.21
C GLU A 369 -18.16 -5.05 -9.30
N HIS A 370 -18.86 -4.80 -10.42
CA HIS A 370 -20.25 -5.22 -10.63
C HIS A 370 -20.41 -5.85 -12.02
N ILE A 371 -20.84 -7.11 -12.05
CA ILE A 371 -21.09 -7.89 -13.27
C ILE A 371 -22.59 -8.15 -13.37
N THR A 372 -23.22 -7.65 -14.44
CA THR A 372 -24.66 -7.82 -14.68
C THR A 372 -24.91 -8.78 -15.84
N PHE A 373 -25.54 -9.92 -15.56
CA PHE A 373 -26.07 -10.81 -16.59
C PHE A 373 -27.52 -10.42 -16.91
N ARG A 374 -27.84 -10.20 -18.19
CA ARG A 374 -29.19 -9.89 -18.67
C ARG A 374 -29.73 -11.09 -19.43
N SER A 375 -30.73 -11.77 -18.86
CA SER A 375 -31.39 -12.92 -19.50
C SER A 375 -32.68 -12.51 -20.18
N SER A 376 -32.87 -12.96 -21.42
CA SER A 376 -34.15 -12.87 -22.13
C SER A 376 -34.63 -14.29 -22.45
N LEU A 377 -35.89 -14.59 -22.11
CA LEU A 377 -36.53 -15.82 -22.55
C LEU A 377 -36.99 -15.61 -24.01
N VAL A 378 -36.49 -16.45 -24.92
CA VAL A 378 -36.88 -16.44 -26.34
C VAL A 378 -37.49 -17.78 -26.71
N ASN A 379 -38.47 -17.75 -27.61
CA ASN A 379 -39.12 -18.96 -28.13
C ASN A 379 -38.52 -19.42 -29.47
N ASP A 380 -37.55 -18.69 -30.00
CA ASP A 380 -36.92 -18.95 -31.31
C ASP A 380 -36.32 -20.36 -31.40
N TYR A 381 -35.82 -20.91 -30.28
CA TYR A 381 -35.28 -22.27 -30.21
C TYR A 381 -36.35 -23.37 -30.20
N LEU A 382 -37.63 -23.03 -30.04
CA LEU A 382 -38.72 -24.01 -30.13
C LEU A 382 -39.00 -24.39 -31.59
N GLU A 383 -38.59 -23.56 -32.56
CA GLU A 383 -38.68 -23.89 -33.99
C GLU A 383 -37.78 -25.08 -34.36
N GLU A 384 -36.69 -25.33 -33.62
CA GLU A 384 -35.82 -26.50 -33.84
C GLU A 384 -36.46 -27.83 -33.42
N ILE A 385 -37.55 -27.79 -32.66
CA ILE A 385 -38.25 -28.97 -32.14
C ILE A 385 -39.43 -29.37 -33.06
N VAL A 386 -39.93 -28.46 -33.92
CA VAL A 386 -41.15 -28.66 -34.74
C VAL A 386 -40.85 -29.02 -36.18
#